data_AF-A0A2E8PQW9-F1
#
_entry.id   AF-A0A2E8PQW9-F1
#
_cell.length_a   1.000
_cell.length_b   1.000
_cell.length_c   1.000
_cell.angle_alpha   90.00
_cell.angle_beta   90.00
_cell.angle_gamma   90.00
#
_symmetry.space_group_name_H-M   'P 1'
#
loop_
_entity.id
_entity.type
_entity.pdbx_description
1 polymer ?
#
loop_
_entity_poly.entity_id
_entity_poly.type
_entity_poly.pdbx_seq_one_letter_code
_entity_poly.pdbx_strand_id
1 'polypeptide(L)'
;MSELSKRKIGKYAEQILIVEDDPVTSRVLESILDSSPYASRIVSTAEDALEAFDESFYPVVVVDLHLPHSSGDELIQRLNDRTLAPIILVHTVEQDTEKVIETMKLGVYDYLVKPVSERDLFNRLEKALEVFELRQMQRDLEKEREIRVRKQLSWNLWKETLIFRNGDRFDQSLFGNLHTIVSQGKGFGMLVSMVRDMKLMGKHTDAGLVIPDSLVDLLAQNAHSADQAIQRFQSINKVLKAPPELHPYSVSQFYEEVEASLEELKDLAEIKNQSLILSSGGKDEKDRFVLLEKAVLKEAIHELLINAMKFSKPSSSVLILFKPLVETLEFSIVSEPLEMEGVLGVPESHETAVFEPFYRVGKTVDERYGTLDYGLGMTFVDKIVRKHGGRIRAFNVRDHLNLEKSGQIRVNVQTELPLVHERDLDQINLQNPGQTVLERETAAAGKS
;
A
#
# COMPACT_ATOMS: atom_id res chain seq x y z
N MET A 1 23.76 -26.14 -35.71
CA MET A 1 23.31 -24.81 -35.24
C MET A 1 23.49 -24.78 -33.73
N SER A 2 24.41 -23.96 -33.22
CA SER A 2 24.88 -24.00 -31.82
C SER A 2 23.82 -23.56 -30.80
N GLU A 3 23.86 -24.15 -29.60
CA GLU A 3 22.99 -23.86 -28.45
C GLU A 3 22.89 -22.38 -28.04
N LEU A 4 23.78 -21.51 -28.53
CA LEU A 4 23.69 -20.06 -28.32
C LEU A 4 22.50 -19.38 -29.04
N SER A 5 21.87 -20.01 -30.03
CA SER A 5 20.70 -19.44 -30.72
C SER A 5 19.37 -19.65 -29.96
N LYS A 6 19.34 -20.51 -28.94
CA LYS A 6 18.10 -20.84 -28.19
C LYS A 6 17.85 -19.96 -26.96
N ARG A 7 18.71 -18.98 -26.69
CA ARG A 7 18.72 -18.24 -25.41
C ARG A 7 18.13 -16.83 -25.45
N LYS A 8 17.38 -16.49 -26.50
CA LYS A 8 16.87 -15.13 -26.74
C LYS A 8 15.38 -15.06 -27.09
N ILE A 9 14.58 -16.08 -26.72
CA ILE A 9 13.13 -16.07 -26.96
C ILE A 9 12.47 -15.53 -25.69
N GLY A 10 11.86 -14.35 -25.82
CA GLY A 10 11.22 -13.60 -24.74
C GLY A 10 9.98 -14.31 -24.17
N LYS A 11 9.35 -13.61 -23.22
CA LYS A 11 8.27 -14.09 -22.32
C LYS A 11 6.98 -14.54 -23.04
N TYR A 12 6.87 -14.36 -24.35
CA TYR A 12 5.71 -14.73 -25.16
C TYR A 12 6.13 -15.90 -26.05
N ALA A 13 5.55 -17.09 -25.87
CA ALA A 13 5.72 -18.17 -26.83
C ALA A 13 5.14 -17.67 -28.17
N GLU A 14 6.01 -17.41 -29.15
CA GLU A 14 5.73 -16.55 -30.30
C GLU A 14 4.80 -17.26 -31.29
N GLN A 15 3.50 -17.03 -31.16
CA GLN A 15 2.48 -17.47 -32.12
C GLN A 15 2.30 -16.40 -33.20
N ILE A 16 2.43 -16.77 -34.47
CA ILE A 16 2.21 -15.90 -35.63
C ILE A 16 0.84 -16.24 -36.24
N LEU A 17 0.00 -15.24 -36.46
CA LEU A 17 -1.25 -15.42 -37.21
C LEU A 17 -1.00 -15.08 -38.67
N ILE A 18 -1.42 -15.94 -39.59
CA ILE A 18 -1.34 -15.69 -41.03
C ILE A 18 -2.76 -15.71 -41.59
N VAL A 19 -3.08 -14.70 -42.40
CA VAL A 19 -4.37 -14.55 -43.06
C VAL A 19 -4.15 -14.66 -44.57
N GLU A 20 -4.45 -15.83 -45.13
CA GLU A 20 -4.19 -16.20 -46.53
C GLU A 20 -5.30 -17.14 -47.02
N ASP A 21 -6.00 -16.74 -48.08
CA ASP A 21 -7.13 -17.49 -48.65
C ASP A 21 -6.69 -18.50 -49.73
N ASP A 22 -5.59 -18.22 -50.43
CA ASP A 22 -5.05 -19.12 -51.44
C ASP A 22 -4.43 -20.37 -50.80
N PRO A 23 -4.98 -21.58 -51.03
CA PRO A 23 -4.53 -22.80 -50.38
C PRO A 23 -3.13 -23.23 -50.81
N VAL A 24 -2.64 -22.74 -51.97
CA VAL A 24 -1.28 -23.02 -52.42
C VAL A 24 -0.28 -22.18 -51.61
N THR A 25 -0.51 -20.88 -51.53
CA THR A 25 0.33 -19.95 -50.77
C THR A 25 0.31 -20.27 -49.28
N SER A 26 -0.86 -20.60 -48.73
CA SER A 26 -1.02 -21.05 -47.35
C SER A 26 -0.12 -22.24 -47.00
N ARG A 27 -0.11 -23.30 -47.84
CA ARG A 27 0.78 -24.47 -47.65
C ARG A 27 2.26 -24.14 -47.76
N VAL A 28 2.62 -23.18 -48.62
CA VAL A 28 4.02 -22.74 -48.74
C VAL A 28 4.46 -22.02 -47.47
N LEU A 29 3.64 -21.10 -46.96
CA LEU A 29 3.92 -20.39 -45.70
C LEU A 29 3.97 -21.35 -44.50
N GLU A 30 3.05 -22.32 -44.45
CA GLU A 30 3.03 -23.39 -43.44
C GLU A 30 4.36 -24.17 -43.46
N SER A 31 4.77 -24.65 -44.63
CA SER A 31 6.01 -25.41 -44.79
C SER A 31 7.26 -24.60 -44.43
N ILE A 32 7.24 -23.27 -44.64
CA ILE A 32 8.36 -22.39 -44.27
C ILE A 32 8.37 -22.17 -42.75
N LEU A 33 7.22 -22.07 -42.09
CA LEU A 33 7.18 -21.82 -40.66
C LEU A 33 7.35 -23.09 -39.82
N ASP A 34 7.00 -24.26 -40.34
CA ASP A 34 7.29 -25.56 -39.73
C ASP A 34 8.80 -25.83 -39.56
N SER A 35 9.65 -25.22 -40.39
CA SER A 35 11.11 -25.29 -40.26
C SER A 35 11.68 -24.30 -39.21
N SER A 36 10.82 -23.50 -38.58
CA SER A 36 11.17 -22.37 -37.71
C SER A 36 10.86 -22.63 -36.23
N PRO A 37 11.39 -21.83 -35.29
CA PRO A 37 11.01 -21.92 -33.88
C PRO A 37 9.65 -21.28 -33.57
N TYR A 38 8.99 -20.64 -34.55
CA TYR A 38 7.74 -19.93 -34.36
C TYR A 38 6.55 -20.86 -34.56
N ALA A 39 5.59 -20.80 -33.63
CA ALA A 39 4.30 -21.44 -33.86
C ALA A 39 3.47 -20.56 -34.79
N SER A 40 2.69 -21.14 -35.70
CA SER A 40 1.80 -20.37 -36.57
C SER A 40 0.38 -20.92 -36.59
N ARG A 41 -0.60 -20.03 -36.79
CA ARG A 41 -2.00 -20.37 -37.09
C ARG A 41 -2.34 -19.69 -38.41
N ILE A 42 -2.84 -20.45 -39.37
CA ILE A 42 -3.27 -19.92 -40.65
C ILE A 42 -4.80 -19.92 -40.69
N VAL A 43 -5.37 -18.81 -41.15
CA VAL A 43 -6.80 -18.62 -41.38
C VAL A 43 -7.02 -18.03 -42.76
N SER A 44 -8.22 -18.21 -43.32
CA SER A 44 -8.49 -17.86 -44.73
C SER A 44 -9.42 -16.67 -44.91
N THR A 45 -9.99 -16.12 -43.84
CA THR A 45 -10.90 -14.97 -43.89
C THR A 45 -10.54 -13.93 -42.83
N ALA A 46 -10.99 -12.69 -43.05
CA ALA A 46 -10.78 -11.61 -42.08
C ALA A 46 -11.57 -11.86 -40.78
N GLU A 47 -12.77 -12.46 -40.88
CA GLU A 47 -13.59 -12.86 -39.75
C GLU A 47 -12.89 -13.90 -38.88
N ASP A 48 -12.35 -14.97 -39.49
CA ASP A 48 -11.61 -16.01 -38.78
C ASP A 48 -10.34 -15.44 -38.12
N ALA A 49 -9.71 -14.44 -38.75
CA ALA A 49 -8.53 -13.77 -38.19
C ALA A 49 -8.88 -12.98 -36.93
N LEU A 50 -10.00 -12.25 -36.94
CA LEU A 50 -10.47 -11.52 -35.77
C LEU A 50 -10.88 -12.47 -34.65
N GLU A 51 -11.60 -13.55 -34.96
CA GLU A 51 -11.98 -14.58 -33.98
C GLU A 51 -10.74 -15.23 -33.37
N ALA A 52 -9.78 -15.67 -34.19
CA ALA A 52 -8.53 -16.24 -33.72
C ALA A 52 -7.77 -15.28 -32.80
N PHE A 53 -7.68 -14.00 -33.18
CA PHE A 53 -7.00 -12.97 -32.39
C PHE A 53 -7.71 -12.65 -31.06
N ASP A 54 -9.02 -12.83 -31.00
CA ASP A 54 -9.81 -12.69 -29.78
C ASP A 54 -9.67 -13.93 -28.87
N GLU A 55 -9.49 -15.13 -29.44
CA GLU A 55 -9.24 -16.38 -28.70
C GLU A 55 -7.81 -16.46 -28.12
N SER A 56 -6.83 -15.95 -28.85
CA SER A 56 -5.40 -16.12 -28.53
C SER A 56 -4.59 -14.92 -28.99
N PHE A 57 -3.54 -14.62 -28.25
CA PHE A 57 -2.71 -13.45 -28.50
C PHE A 57 -1.61 -13.75 -29.54
N TYR A 58 -1.55 -12.94 -30.60
CA TYR A 58 -0.51 -13.03 -31.62
C TYR A 58 0.34 -11.75 -31.65
N PRO A 59 1.64 -11.79 -31.31
CA PRO A 59 2.50 -10.61 -31.40
C PRO A 59 2.68 -10.08 -32.83
N VAL A 60 2.60 -10.95 -33.83
CA VAL A 60 2.75 -10.61 -35.25
C VAL A 60 1.62 -11.25 -36.05
N VAL A 61 1.04 -10.47 -36.97
CA VAL A 61 0.03 -10.95 -37.92
C VAL A 61 0.53 -10.69 -39.34
N VAL A 62 0.50 -11.70 -40.19
CA VAL A 62 0.78 -11.59 -41.63
C VAL A 62 -0.54 -11.59 -42.37
N VAL A 63 -0.82 -10.55 -43.16
CA VAL A 63 -2.11 -10.34 -43.82
C VAL A 63 -1.94 -10.24 -45.33
N ASP A 64 -2.66 -11.05 -46.10
CA ASP A 64 -2.85 -10.76 -47.53
C ASP A 64 -3.80 -9.57 -47.74
N LEU A 65 -3.47 -8.68 -48.67
CA LEU A 65 -4.38 -7.60 -49.08
C LEU A 65 -5.54 -8.11 -49.96
N HIS A 66 -5.37 -9.25 -50.62
CA HIS A 66 -6.34 -9.81 -51.56
C HIS A 66 -7.24 -10.86 -50.89
N LEU A 67 -7.90 -10.50 -49.80
CA LEU A 67 -8.85 -11.40 -49.14
C LEU A 67 -10.21 -11.44 -49.87
N PRO A 68 -10.90 -12.58 -49.85
CA PRO A 68 -12.22 -12.72 -50.44
C PRO A 68 -13.27 -12.06 -49.53
N HIS A 69 -14.16 -11.26 -50.13
CA HIS A 69 -15.33 -10.63 -49.48
C HIS A 69 -15.07 -9.49 -48.47
N SER A 70 -13.81 -9.20 -48.11
CA SER A 70 -13.42 -8.07 -47.24
C SER A 70 -12.14 -7.42 -47.74
N SER A 71 -11.95 -6.12 -47.46
CA SER A 71 -10.66 -5.48 -47.78
C SER A 71 -9.64 -5.82 -46.69
N GLY A 72 -8.46 -6.31 -47.07
CA GLY A 72 -7.35 -6.52 -46.12
C GLY A 72 -7.03 -5.25 -45.32
N ASP A 73 -7.29 -4.08 -45.89
CA ASP A 73 -7.16 -2.77 -45.23
C ASP A 73 -8.10 -2.62 -44.01
N GLU A 74 -9.33 -3.15 -44.10
CA GLU A 74 -10.29 -3.09 -43.00
C GLU A 74 -9.86 -3.99 -41.83
N LEU A 75 -9.32 -5.18 -42.15
CA LEU A 75 -8.75 -6.08 -41.16
C LEU A 75 -7.56 -5.42 -40.44
N ILE A 76 -6.67 -4.77 -41.19
CA ILE A 76 -5.51 -4.05 -40.64
C ILE A 76 -5.96 -2.98 -39.65
N GLN A 77 -6.96 -2.16 -40.02
CA GLN A 77 -7.50 -1.13 -39.13
C GLN A 77 -8.06 -1.75 -37.84
N ARG A 78 -8.91 -2.79 -37.96
CA ARG A 78 -9.52 -3.45 -36.81
C ARG A 78 -8.51 -4.12 -35.87
N LEU A 79 -7.39 -4.63 -36.41
CA LEU A 79 -6.29 -5.18 -35.61
C LEU A 79 -5.49 -4.09 -34.90
N ASN A 80 -5.24 -2.97 -35.58
CA ASN A 80 -4.54 -1.81 -35.00
C ASN A 80 -5.35 -1.11 -33.90
N ASP A 81 -6.67 -1.19 -33.95
CA ASP A 81 -7.56 -0.64 -32.92
C ASP A 81 -7.63 -1.50 -31.64
N ARG A 82 -6.99 -2.68 -31.61
CA ARG A 82 -6.99 -3.54 -30.42
C ARG A 82 -6.09 -2.98 -29.31
N THR A 83 -6.50 -3.21 -28.06
CA THR A 83 -5.74 -2.78 -26.87
C THR A 83 -4.30 -3.27 -26.90
N LEU A 84 -4.06 -4.49 -27.37
CA LEU A 84 -2.72 -5.03 -27.66
C LEU A 84 -2.59 -5.26 -29.17
N ALA A 85 -2.46 -4.16 -29.93
CA ALA A 85 -2.26 -4.24 -31.37
C ALA A 85 -1.01 -5.08 -31.73
N PRO A 86 -1.13 -6.00 -32.70
CA PRO A 86 0.00 -6.77 -33.19
C PRO A 86 0.89 -5.92 -34.10
N ILE A 87 2.07 -6.45 -34.41
CA ILE A 87 2.85 -5.96 -35.55
C ILE A 87 2.31 -6.61 -36.81
N ILE A 88 1.88 -5.81 -37.78
CA ILE A 88 1.27 -6.32 -39.01
C ILE A 88 2.30 -6.31 -40.14
N LEU A 89 2.48 -7.46 -40.78
CA LEU A 89 3.20 -7.61 -42.03
C LEU A 89 2.20 -7.86 -43.15
N VAL A 90 2.33 -7.15 -44.26
CA VAL A 90 1.45 -7.35 -45.41
C VAL A 90 2.10 -8.31 -46.39
N HIS A 91 1.38 -9.30 -46.90
CA HIS A 91 1.83 -10.22 -47.94
C HIS A 91 1.08 -9.92 -49.24
N THR A 92 1.75 -9.46 -50.31
CA THR A 92 1.05 -8.97 -51.51
C THR A 92 1.80 -9.22 -52.80
N VAL A 93 1.08 -9.35 -53.92
CA VAL A 93 1.63 -9.30 -55.29
C VAL A 93 1.82 -7.87 -55.79
N GLU A 94 1.26 -6.88 -55.09
CA GLU A 94 1.26 -5.48 -55.49
C GLU A 94 2.67 -4.87 -55.41
N GLN A 95 3.10 -4.25 -56.51
CA GLN A 95 4.40 -3.59 -56.63
C GLN A 95 4.26 -2.09 -56.89
N ASP A 96 3.03 -1.59 -57.05
CA ASP A 96 2.77 -0.17 -57.21
C ASP A 96 3.14 0.59 -55.93
N THR A 97 4.09 1.52 -56.07
CA THR A 97 4.55 2.40 -55.01
C THR A 97 3.44 3.25 -54.39
N GLU A 98 2.42 3.66 -55.15
CA GLU A 98 1.33 4.48 -54.60
C GLU A 98 0.48 3.68 -53.62
N LYS A 99 0.06 2.46 -54.00
CA LYS A 99 -0.68 1.56 -53.11
C LYS A 99 0.14 1.14 -51.89
N VAL A 100 1.43 0.86 -52.04
CA VAL A 100 2.30 0.56 -50.90
C VAL A 100 2.31 1.71 -49.90
N ILE A 101 2.37 2.96 -50.37
CA ILE A 101 2.32 4.15 -49.49
C ILE A 101 0.95 4.25 -48.80
N GLU A 102 -0.15 3.96 -49.50
CA GLU A 102 -1.49 3.96 -48.90
C GLU A 102 -1.63 2.89 -47.81
N THR A 103 -1.19 1.65 -48.07
CA THR A 103 -1.21 0.58 -47.07
C THR A 103 -0.31 0.88 -45.87
N MET A 104 0.86 1.51 -46.07
CA MET A 104 1.73 1.91 -44.96
C MET A 104 1.07 2.95 -44.03
N LYS A 105 0.18 3.81 -44.56
CA LYS A 105 -0.59 4.76 -43.73
C LYS A 105 -1.59 4.06 -42.80
N LEU A 106 -1.93 2.80 -43.05
CA LEU A 106 -2.82 2.01 -42.19
C LEU A 106 -2.13 1.49 -40.92
N GLY A 107 -0.83 1.75 -40.73
CA GLY A 107 -0.10 1.33 -39.53
C GLY A 107 0.55 -0.05 -39.64
N VAL A 108 0.71 -0.56 -40.86
CA VAL A 108 1.46 -1.79 -41.17
C VAL A 108 2.95 -1.52 -40.91
N TYR A 109 3.64 -2.52 -40.39
CA TYR A 109 5.07 -2.40 -40.09
C TYR A 109 5.93 -2.55 -41.34
N ASP A 110 5.61 -3.55 -42.17
CA ASP A 110 6.35 -3.81 -43.39
C ASP A 110 5.57 -4.70 -44.38
N TYR A 111 6.07 -4.85 -45.61
CA TYR A 111 5.43 -5.66 -46.65
C TYR A 111 6.35 -6.75 -47.21
N LEU A 112 5.78 -7.88 -47.58
CA LEU A 112 6.39 -9.05 -48.19
C LEU A 112 5.82 -9.19 -49.60
N VAL A 113 6.68 -9.11 -50.61
CA VAL A 113 6.27 -9.25 -52.01
C VAL A 113 6.24 -10.74 -52.36
N LYS A 114 5.13 -11.20 -52.96
CA LYS A 114 4.95 -12.56 -53.48
C LYS A 114 5.79 -12.74 -54.77
N PRO A 115 6.52 -13.87 -54.94
CA PRO A 115 6.69 -14.99 -54.01
C PRO A 115 7.68 -14.64 -52.89
N VAL A 116 7.31 -14.94 -51.64
CA VAL A 116 8.17 -14.69 -50.48
C VAL A 116 9.25 -15.77 -50.35
N SER A 117 10.50 -15.34 -50.09
CA SER A 117 11.59 -16.26 -49.77
C SER A 117 11.61 -16.57 -48.27
N GLU A 118 12.01 -17.79 -47.90
CA GLU A 118 12.19 -18.21 -46.50
C GLU A 118 13.05 -17.20 -45.71
N ARG A 119 14.14 -16.74 -46.34
CA ARG A 119 15.06 -15.75 -45.75
C ARG A 119 14.39 -14.40 -45.50
N ASP A 120 13.60 -13.90 -46.44
CA ASP A 120 12.93 -12.61 -46.28
C ASP A 120 11.82 -12.66 -45.24
N LEU A 121 11.04 -13.75 -45.23
CA LEU A 121 10.00 -13.95 -44.23
C LEU A 121 10.60 -13.94 -42.81
N PHE A 122 11.65 -14.74 -42.57
CA PHE A 122 12.28 -14.78 -41.24
C PHE A 122 12.91 -13.45 -40.82
N ASN A 123 13.63 -12.77 -41.71
CA ASN A 123 14.23 -11.48 -41.37
C ASN A 123 13.17 -10.43 -40.99
N ARG A 124 12.00 -10.43 -41.64
CA ARG A 124 10.93 -9.50 -41.30
C ARG A 124 10.18 -9.91 -40.04
N LEU A 125 9.96 -11.20 -39.82
CA LEU A 125 9.36 -11.73 -38.59
C LEU A 125 10.23 -11.46 -37.36
N GLU A 126 11.54 -11.71 -37.42
CA GLU A 126 12.45 -11.47 -36.29
C GLU A 126 12.45 -9.99 -35.88
N LYS A 127 12.53 -9.08 -36.86
CA LYS A 127 12.45 -7.63 -36.61
C LYS A 127 11.08 -7.20 -36.10
N ALA A 128 10.01 -7.77 -36.64
CA ALA A 128 8.65 -7.48 -36.19
C ALA A 128 8.46 -7.88 -34.72
N LEU A 129 8.96 -9.05 -34.32
CA LEU A 129 8.94 -9.51 -32.94
C LEU A 129 9.76 -8.61 -32.02
N GLU A 130 10.98 -8.21 -32.42
CA GLU A 130 11.80 -7.26 -31.65
C GLU A 130 11.07 -5.92 -31.42
N VAL A 131 10.44 -5.38 -32.46
CA VAL A 131 9.65 -4.14 -32.36
C VAL A 131 8.43 -4.32 -31.46
N PHE A 132 7.77 -5.49 -31.52
CA PHE A 132 6.68 -5.82 -30.62
C PHE A 132 7.14 -5.82 -29.16
N GLU A 133 8.24 -6.51 -28.84
CA GLU A 133 8.80 -6.57 -27.50
C GLU A 133 9.17 -5.18 -26.97
N LEU A 134 9.80 -4.35 -27.79
CA LEU A 134 10.15 -2.97 -27.44
C LEU A 134 8.90 -2.13 -27.15
N ARG A 135 7.83 -2.27 -27.94
CA ARG A 135 6.54 -1.59 -27.69
C ARG A 135 5.89 -2.06 -26.38
N GLN A 136 5.93 -3.35 -26.07
CA GLN A 136 5.41 -3.86 -24.80
C GLN A 136 6.23 -3.32 -23.62
N MET A 137 7.56 -3.35 -23.71
CA MET A 137 8.45 -2.83 -22.67
C MET A 137 8.20 -1.32 -22.43
N GLN A 138 8.04 -0.52 -23.50
CA GLN A 138 7.67 0.89 -23.37
C GLN A 138 6.32 1.10 -22.70
N ARG A 139 5.30 0.30 -23.06
CA ARG A 139 3.97 0.40 -22.43
C ARG A 139 3.98 -0.01 -20.97
N ASP A 140 4.75 -1.03 -20.60
CA ASP A 140 4.90 -1.46 -19.21
C ASP A 140 5.63 -0.39 -18.39
N LEU A 141 6.70 0.19 -18.94
CA LEU A 141 7.41 1.33 -18.33
C LEU A 141 6.50 2.55 -18.17
N GLU A 142 5.70 2.89 -19.18
CA GLU A 142 4.77 4.03 -19.11
C GLU A 142 3.65 3.76 -18.11
N LYS A 143 3.12 2.54 -18.03
CA LYS A 143 2.15 2.13 -16.98
C LYS A 143 2.76 2.21 -15.59
N GLU A 144 4.00 1.76 -15.40
CA GLU A 144 4.69 1.89 -14.11
C GLU A 144 4.90 3.35 -13.73
N ARG A 145 5.28 4.19 -14.71
CA ARG A 145 5.39 5.64 -14.55
C ARG A 145 4.05 6.28 -14.22
N GLU A 146 2.97 5.91 -14.91
CA GLU A 146 1.62 6.41 -14.67
C GLU A 146 1.09 5.97 -13.30
N ILE A 147 1.35 4.73 -12.88
CA ILE A 147 1.06 4.26 -11.52
C ILE A 147 1.86 5.06 -10.49
N ARG A 148 3.12 5.38 -10.77
CA ARG A 148 3.97 6.20 -9.89
C ARG A 148 3.45 7.63 -9.79
N VAL A 149 3.11 8.26 -10.92
CA VAL A 149 2.53 9.60 -11.00
C VAL A 149 1.14 9.64 -10.38
N ARG A 150 0.28 8.63 -10.59
CA ARG A 150 -1.01 8.49 -9.88
C ARG A 150 -0.80 8.32 -8.39
N LYS A 151 0.16 7.53 -7.93
CA LYS A 151 0.49 7.44 -6.49
C LYS A 151 0.91 8.80 -5.94
N GLN A 152 1.70 9.57 -6.70
CA GLN A 152 2.16 10.91 -6.32
C GLN A 152 1.04 11.98 -6.38
N LEU A 153 0.13 11.91 -7.36
CA LEU A 153 -1.06 12.76 -7.46
C LEU A 153 -2.10 12.41 -6.40
N SER A 154 -2.32 11.12 -6.14
CA SER A 154 -3.18 10.66 -5.03
C SER A 154 -2.62 11.14 -3.71
N TRP A 155 -1.31 11.10 -3.55
CA TRP A 155 -0.58 11.64 -2.41
C TRP A 155 -0.76 13.16 -2.27
N ASN A 156 -0.71 13.91 -3.38
CA ASN A 156 -0.91 15.36 -3.38
C ASN A 156 -2.38 15.78 -3.16
N LEU A 157 -3.35 15.10 -3.79
CA LEU A 157 -4.79 15.31 -3.56
C LEU A 157 -5.19 14.93 -2.12
N TRP A 158 -4.57 13.89 -1.57
CA TRP A 158 -4.73 13.51 -0.16
C TRP A 158 -4.12 14.56 0.78
N LYS A 159 -2.95 15.15 0.43
CA LYS A 159 -2.37 16.30 1.16
C LYS A 159 -3.32 17.51 1.17
N GLU A 160 -3.91 17.86 0.03
CA GLU A 160 -4.87 18.98 -0.03
C GLU A 160 -6.15 18.70 0.76
N THR A 161 -6.65 17.46 0.75
CA THR A 161 -7.85 17.08 1.51
C THR A 161 -7.60 17.11 3.04
N LEU A 162 -6.35 16.93 3.48
CA LEU A 162 -6.00 16.88 4.91
C LEU A 162 -5.73 18.23 5.56
N ILE A 163 -5.32 19.24 4.79
CA ILE A 163 -4.97 20.56 5.36
C ILE A 163 -6.23 21.34 5.79
N PHE A 164 -7.44 20.97 5.32
CA PHE A 164 -8.67 21.70 5.65
C PHE A 164 -9.80 20.92 6.34
N ARG A 165 -9.76 19.58 6.45
CA ARG A 165 -10.91 18.79 7.01
C ARG A 165 -10.78 18.30 8.45
N ASN A 166 -9.65 18.50 9.12
CA ASN A 166 -9.42 17.96 10.48
C ASN A 166 -9.96 18.83 11.63
N GLY A 167 -10.56 19.99 11.35
CA GLY A 167 -11.27 20.77 12.39
C GLY A 167 -12.62 20.14 12.78
N ASP A 168 -13.46 19.81 11.80
CA ASP A 168 -14.89 19.60 12.08
C ASP A 168 -15.30 18.13 12.34
N ARG A 169 -14.56 17.13 11.83
CA ARG A 169 -14.91 15.70 12.04
C ARG A 169 -14.52 15.18 13.42
N PHE A 170 -13.43 15.68 13.99
CA PHE A 170 -12.98 15.30 15.32
C PHE A 170 -14.03 15.69 16.36
N ASP A 171 -14.54 16.92 16.31
CA ASP A 171 -15.56 17.39 17.27
C ASP A 171 -16.83 16.54 17.20
N GLN A 172 -17.36 16.23 16.01
CA GLN A 172 -18.60 15.48 15.88
C GLN A 172 -18.49 14.00 16.30
N SER A 173 -17.39 13.29 15.97
CA SER A 173 -17.19 11.90 16.42
C SER A 173 -16.82 11.83 17.90
N LEU A 174 -16.07 12.81 18.42
CA LEU A 174 -15.76 12.94 19.83
C LEU A 174 -17.04 13.10 20.67
N PHE A 175 -17.94 14.03 20.33
CA PHE A 175 -19.14 14.24 21.14
C PHE A 175 -20.09 13.03 21.11
N GLY A 176 -20.21 12.34 19.98
CA GLY A 176 -20.98 11.09 19.88
C GLY A 176 -20.39 9.95 20.71
N ASN A 177 -19.08 9.77 20.67
CA ASN A 177 -18.39 8.69 21.40
C ASN A 177 -18.22 9.00 22.89
N LEU A 178 -17.98 10.26 23.28
CA LEU A 178 -18.03 10.72 24.67
C LEU A 178 -19.43 10.53 25.27
N HIS A 179 -20.49 10.88 24.53
CA HIS A 179 -21.86 10.62 24.97
C HIS A 179 -22.09 9.10 25.19
N THR A 180 -21.53 8.27 24.31
CA THR A 180 -21.59 6.81 24.44
C THR A 180 -20.89 6.31 25.71
N ILE A 181 -19.71 6.82 26.05
CA ILE A 181 -18.99 6.52 27.30
C ILE A 181 -19.76 7.00 28.54
N VAL A 182 -20.30 8.23 28.49
CA VAL A 182 -21.13 8.80 29.56
C VAL A 182 -22.39 7.95 29.79
N SER A 183 -22.89 7.28 28.75
CA SER A 183 -24.13 6.47 28.80
C SER A 183 -23.94 4.96 29.02
N GLN A 184 -22.77 4.37 28.72
CA GLN A 184 -22.55 2.90 28.70
C GLN A 184 -21.90 2.31 29.97
N GLY A 185 -21.79 3.05 31.07
CA GLY A 185 -21.50 2.46 32.38
C GLY A 185 -20.02 2.21 32.73
N LYS A 186 -19.07 2.81 32.03
CA LYS A 186 -17.67 2.95 32.50
C LYS A 186 -17.24 4.41 32.41
N GLY A 187 -16.81 5.01 33.53
CA GLY A 187 -16.44 6.44 33.62
C GLY A 187 -17.51 7.30 34.32
N PHE A 188 -17.73 8.54 33.85
CA PHE A 188 -18.64 9.52 34.46
C PHE A 188 -20.08 9.02 34.66
N GLY A 189 -20.60 8.18 33.76
CA GLY A 189 -21.92 7.55 33.91
C GLY A 189 -22.02 6.62 35.11
N MET A 190 -20.96 5.85 35.40
CA MET A 190 -20.85 5.02 36.59
C MET A 190 -20.70 5.88 37.85
N LEU A 191 -19.95 6.99 37.80
CA LEU A 191 -19.88 7.95 38.91
C LEU A 191 -21.27 8.56 39.21
N VAL A 192 -22.01 8.99 38.18
CA VAL A 192 -23.37 9.52 38.33
C VAL A 192 -24.34 8.45 38.83
N SER A 193 -24.23 7.22 38.33
CA SER A 193 -25.04 6.10 38.80
C SER A 193 -24.70 5.72 40.24
N MET A 194 -23.42 5.65 40.61
CA MET A 194 -22.96 5.36 41.98
C MET A 194 -23.37 6.47 42.95
N VAL A 195 -23.28 7.75 42.57
CA VAL A 195 -23.80 8.86 43.38
C VAL A 195 -25.32 8.78 43.54
N ARG A 196 -26.04 8.33 42.50
CA ARG A 196 -27.49 8.08 42.56
C ARG A 196 -27.81 6.88 43.45
N ASP A 197 -27.07 5.79 43.34
CA ASP A 197 -27.23 4.57 44.13
C ASP A 197 -26.87 4.80 45.60
N MET A 198 -25.83 5.60 45.89
CA MET A 198 -25.52 6.11 47.22
C MET A 198 -26.70 6.87 47.85
N LYS A 199 -27.39 7.72 47.06
CA LYS A 199 -28.59 8.43 47.51
C LYS A 199 -29.80 7.53 47.74
N LEU A 200 -29.88 6.40 47.04
CA LEU A 200 -30.99 5.45 47.13
C LEU A 200 -30.77 4.37 48.22
N MET A 201 -29.52 3.96 48.45
CA MET A 201 -29.15 2.88 49.37
C MET A 201 -28.60 3.38 50.71
N GLY A 202 -28.23 4.66 50.82
CA GLY A 202 -27.71 5.25 52.05
C GLY A 202 -28.78 5.25 53.16
N LYS A 203 -28.40 4.79 54.35
CA LYS A 203 -29.30 4.83 55.51
C LYS A 203 -29.34 6.25 56.05
N HIS A 204 -30.51 6.87 55.99
CA HIS A 204 -30.75 8.15 56.63
C HIS A 204 -30.84 7.95 58.15
N THR A 205 -30.01 8.68 58.87
CA THR A 205 -30.02 8.78 60.34
C THR A 205 -30.22 10.24 60.74
N ASP A 206 -30.57 10.52 62.00
CA ASP A 206 -30.79 11.88 62.50
C ASP A 206 -29.55 12.80 62.37
N ALA A 207 -28.35 12.22 62.16
CA ALA A 207 -27.08 12.93 61.98
C ALA A 207 -26.59 13.00 60.51
N GLY A 208 -27.27 12.34 59.56
CA GLY A 208 -26.89 12.35 58.14
C GLY A 208 -27.03 11.02 57.40
N LEU A 209 -26.43 10.96 56.20
CA LEU A 209 -26.44 9.80 55.30
C LEU A 209 -25.22 8.89 55.58
N VAL A 210 -25.45 7.63 55.95
CA VAL A 210 -24.39 6.65 56.19
C VAL A 210 -24.20 5.78 54.95
N ILE A 211 -22.96 5.73 54.43
CA ILE A 211 -22.59 4.99 53.22
C ILE A 211 -21.43 4.05 53.53
N PRO A 212 -21.43 2.79 53.02
CA PRO A 212 -20.30 1.87 53.15
C PRO A 212 -18.99 2.40 52.55
N ASP A 213 -17.87 2.22 53.25
CA ASP A 213 -16.52 2.63 52.81
C ASP A 213 -16.15 2.02 51.45
N SER A 214 -16.56 0.78 51.17
CA SER A 214 -16.30 0.14 49.87
C SER A 214 -16.92 0.88 48.68
N LEU A 215 -18.05 1.56 48.86
CA LEU A 215 -18.66 2.40 47.82
C LEU A 215 -17.91 3.72 47.66
N VAL A 216 -17.36 4.27 48.76
CA VAL A 216 -16.53 5.46 48.75
C VAL A 216 -15.21 5.18 48.03
N ASP A 217 -14.57 4.04 48.31
CA ASP A 217 -13.34 3.60 47.65
C ASP A 217 -13.56 3.37 46.15
N LEU A 218 -14.67 2.72 45.77
CA LEU A 218 -15.04 2.52 44.37
C LEU A 218 -15.30 3.85 43.64
N LEU A 219 -15.91 4.83 44.31
CA LEU A 219 -16.09 6.18 43.76
C LEU A 219 -14.76 6.91 43.60
N ALA A 220 -13.87 6.82 44.59
CA ALA A 220 -12.54 7.42 44.52
C ALA A 220 -11.70 6.81 43.37
N GLN A 221 -11.73 5.49 43.19
CA GLN A 221 -11.07 4.80 42.09
C GLN A 221 -11.62 5.21 40.72
N ASN A 222 -12.94 5.31 40.58
CA ASN A 222 -13.57 5.76 39.34
C ASN A 222 -13.31 7.25 39.05
N ALA A 223 -13.27 8.10 40.09
CA ALA A 223 -12.96 9.51 39.95
C ALA A 223 -11.51 9.72 39.52
N HIS A 224 -10.57 8.97 40.11
CA HIS A 224 -9.17 8.97 39.71
C HIS A 224 -9.00 8.54 38.25
N SER A 225 -9.67 7.47 37.85
CA SER A 225 -9.69 6.99 36.45
C SER A 225 -10.19 8.07 35.49
N ALA A 226 -11.29 8.76 35.84
CA ALA A 226 -11.84 9.84 35.03
C ALA A 226 -10.90 11.05 34.90
N ASP A 227 -10.22 11.42 36.00
CA ASP A 227 -9.24 12.51 35.99
C ASP A 227 -8.07 12.17 35.06
N GLN A 228 -7.53 10.95 35.13
CA GLN A 228 -6.46 10.55 34.23
C GLN A 228 -6.87 10.55 32.75
N ALA A 229 -8.12 10.18 32.43
CA ALA A 229 -8.65 10.30 31.07
C ALA A 229 -8.67 11.75 30.57
N ILE A 230 -9.08 12.69 31.44
CA ILE A 230 -9.07 14.13 31.14
C ILE A 230 -7.64 14.61 30.92
N GLN A 231 -6.69 14.23 31.77
CA GLN A 231 -5.28 14.60 31.62
C GLN A 231 -4.71 14.08 30.30
N ARG A 232 -5.00 12.82 29.92
CA ARG A 232 -4.55 12.26 28.63
C ARG A 232 -5.14 13.01 27.44
N PHE A 233 -6.43 13.38 27.53
CA PHE A 233 -7.07 14.21 26.51
C PHE A 233 -6.44 15.61 26.42
N GLN A 234 -6.11 16.22 27.55
CA GLN A 234 -5.40 17.51 27.57
C GLN A 234 -4.01 17.41 26.93
N SER A 235 -3.26 16.32 27.17
CA SER A 235 -1.98 16.06 26.50
C SER A 235 -2.15 15.92 24.98
N ILE A 236 -3.14 15.15 24.51
CA ILE A 236 -3.47 15.04 23.08
C ILE A 236 -3.79 16.42 22.51
N ASN A 237 -4.64 17.19 23.17
CA ASN A 237 -5.05 18.53 22.72
C ASN A 237 -3.88 19.51 22.70
N LYS A 238 -2.96 19.42 23.68
CA LYS A 238 -1.73 20.21 23.72
C LYS A 238 -0.83 19.88 22.52
N VAL A 239 -0.64 18.60 22.22
CA VAL A 239 0.11 18.14 21.03
C VAL A 239 -0.56 18.61 19.74
N LEU A 240 -1.90 18.67 19.68
CA LEU A 240 -2.63 19.15 18.50
C LEU A 240 -2.55 20.68 18.29
N LYS A 241 -2.55 21.47 19.37
CA LYS A 241 -2.59 22.93 19.29
C LYS A 241 -1.24 23.60 19.16
N ALA A 242 -0.19 23.00 19.70
CA ALA A 242 1.15 23.56 19.60
C ALA A 242 1.77 23.27 18.21
N PRO A 243 2.40 24.26 17.54
CA PRO A 243 3.21 23.96 16.36
C PRO A 243 4.31 22.94 16.75
N PRO A 244 4.60 21.94 15.89
CA PRO A 244 5.61 20.94 16.24
C PRO A 244 7.00 21.57 16.27
N GLU A 245 7.75 21.34 17.34
CA GLU A 245 9.18 21.66 17.41
C GLU A 245 9.97 20.47 16.84
N LEU A 246 10.11 20.47 15.52
CA LEU A 246 10.77 19.39 14.80
C LEU A 246 12.27 19.53 14.84
N HIS A 247 12.94 18.44 15.22
CA HIS A 247 14.39 18.33 15.16
C HIS A 247 14.78 17.16 14.24
N PRO A 248 15.89 17.29 13.48
CA PRO A 248 16.40 16.18 12.70
C PRO A 248 16.99 15.11 13.62
N TYR A 249 16.48 13.89 13.49
CA TYR A 249 16.98 12.68 14.13
C TYR A 249 17.51 11.76 13.05
N SER A 250 18.77 11.35 13.15
CA SER A 250 19.27 10.31 12.25
C SER A 250 18.49 9.01 12.46
N VAL A 251 18.41 8.20 11.41
CA VAL A 251 17.77 6.89 11.43
C VAL A 251 18.40 5.99 12.52
N SER A 252 19.72 6.07 12.70
CA SER A 252 20.46 5.42 13.78
C SER A 252 20.08 5.92 15.18
N GLN A 253 19.92 7.24 15.38
CA GLN A 253 19.45 7.78 16.68
C GLN A 253 18.02 7.36 17.00
N PHE A 254 17.14 7.30 16.00
CA PHE A 254 15.77 6.83 16.22
C PHE A 254 15.76 5.32 16.55
N TYR A 255 16.64 4.54 15.93
CA TYR A 255 16.87 3.13 16.28
C TYR A 255 17.28 2.97 17.74
N GLU A 256 18.24 3.76 18.22
CA GLU A 256 18.70 3.74 19.62
C GLU A 256 17.58 4.09 20.61
N GLU A 257 16.70 5.05 20.28
CA GLU A 257 15.56 5.42 21.13
C GLU A 257 14.51 4.28 21.21
N VAL A 258 14.29 3.57 20.10
CA VAL A 258 13.44 2.36 20.09
C VAL A 258 14.07 1.26 20.94
N GLU A 259 15.38 1.01 20.79
CA GLU A 259 16.11 0.02 21.58
C GLU A 259 16.03 0.34 23.08
N ALA A 260 16.21 1.61 23.46
CA ALA A 260 16.04 2.06 24.84
C ALA A 260 14.60 1.85 25.35
N SER A 261 13.59 2.14 24.52
CA SER A 261 12.18 1.92 24.88
C SER A 261 11.86 0.42 25.06
N LEU A 262 12.49 -0.47 24.30
CA LEU A 262 12.34 -1.92 24.47
C LEU A 262 12.95 -2.39 25.79
N GLU A 263 14.09 -1.82 26.20
CA GLU A 263 14.73 -2.11 27.49
C GLU A 263 13.85 -1.67 28.66
N GLU A 264 13.30 -0.46 28.61
CA GLU A 264 12.40 0.08 29.64
C GLU A 264 11.11 -0.75 29.80
N LEU A 265 10.65 -1.39 28.72
CA LEU A 265 9.41 -2.17 28.68
C LEU A 265 9.59 -3.68 28.87
N LYS A 266 10.80 -4.15 29.19
CA LYS A 266 11.08 -5.58 29.40
C LYS A 266 10.20 -6.20 30.47
N ASP A 267 10.02 -5.52 31.60
CA ASP A 267 9.19 -6.01 32.71
C ASP A 267 7.74 -6.25 32.28
N LEU A 268 7.20 -5.42 31.37
CA LEU A 268 5.85 -5.60 30.83
C LEU A 268 5.77 -6.76 29.83
N ALA A 269 6.85 -7.07 29.11
CA ALA A 269 6.92 -8.24 28.24
C ALA A 269 6.95 -9.55 29.06
N GLU A 270 7.56 -9.54 30.25
CA GLU A 270 7.61 -10.69 31.17
C GLU A 270 6.22 -11.11 31.68
N ILE A 271 5.25 -10.18 31.79
CA ILE A 271 3.86 -10.47 32.21
C ILE A 271 3.25 -11.64 31.42
N LYS A 272 3.62 -11.75 30.15
CA LYS A 272 3.17 -12.79 29.23
C LYS A 272 4.30 -13.69 28.73
N ASN A 273 5.51 -13.56 29.29
CA ASN A 273 6.73 -14.25 28.87
C ASN A 273 7.00 -14.08 27.36
N GLN A 274 6.85 -12.86 26.85
CA GLN A 274 6.99 -12.54 25.43
C GLN A 274 8.43 -12.14 25.09
N SER A 275 8.88 -12.46 23.87
CA SER A 275 10.17 -11.98 23.37
C SER A 275 10.00 -10.76 22.47
N LEU A 276 10.78 -9.73 22.73
CA LEU A 276 10.85 -8.52 21.91
C LEU A 276 12.07 -8.62 20.99
N ILE A 277 11.85 -8.57 19.67
CA ILE A 277 12.91 -8.76 18.68
C ILE A 277 12.98 -7.54 17.76
N LEU A 278 14.05 -6.77 17.88
CA LEU A 278 14.34 -5.64 17.00
C LEU A 278 15.20 -6.08 15.81
N SER A 279 14.77 -5.76 14.59
CA SER A 279 15.58 -6.01 13.38
C SER A 279 16.85 -5.16 13.39
N SER A 280 17.92 -5.55 12.70
CA SER A 280 19.15 -4.75 12.60
C SER A 280 19.09 -3.59 11.60
N GLY A 281 17.99 -3.46 10.84
CA GLY A 281 17.85 -2.42 9.84
C GLY A 281 17.87 -1.03 10.45
N GLY A 282 18.64 -0.10 9.85
CA GLY A 282 18.76 1.29 10.32
C GLY A 282 19.83 1.55 11.39
N LYS A 283 20.44 0.52 11.98
CA LYS A 283 21.45 0.67 13.04
C LYS A 283 22.66 1.51 12.62
N ASP A 284 23.15 1.33 11.39
CA ASP A 284 24.32 2.03 10.85
C ASP A 284 23.96 3.26 9.98
N GLU A 285 22.68 3.64 9.94
CA GLU A 285 22.19 4.64 9.00
C GLU A 285 22.26 6.06 9.58
N LYS A 286 23.37 6.76 9.31
CA LYS A 286 23.68 8.07 9.90
C LYS A 286 23.31 9.27 9.03
N ASP A 287 23.28 9.10 7.71
CA ASP A 287 23.18 10.22 6.75
C ASP A 287 21.74 10.50 6.28
N ARG A 288 20.77 9.74 6.83
CA ARG A 288 19.34 9.90 6.61
C ARG A 288 18.67 10.26 7.93
N PHE A 289 17.73 11.21 7.86
CA PHE A 289 17.11 11.86 9.01
C PHE A 289 15.59 11.80 8.93
N VAL A 290 14.94 11.65 10.08
CA VAL A 290 13.52 11.85 10.30
C VAL A 290 13.33 13.12 11.14
N LEU A 291 12.33 13.93 10.80
CA LEU A 291 12.03 15.15 11.55
C LEU A 291 11.03 14.83 12.65
N LEU A 292 11.47 14.88 13.91
CA LEU A 292 10.70 14.40 15.06
C LEU A 292 10.75 15.38 16.25
N GLU A 293 9.68 15.40 17.02
CA GLU A 293 9.58 16.07 18.32
C GLU A 293 9.88 15.05 19.43
N LYS A 294 11.02 15.20 20.12
CA LYS A 294 11.56 14.20 21.07
C LYS A 294 10.55 13.76 22.14
N ALA A 295 9.91 14.73 22.79
CA ALA A 295 9.02 14.49 23.92
C ALA A 295 7.83 13.60 23.55
N VAL A 296 7.37 13.73 22.31
CA VAL A 296 6.15 13.09 21.82
C VAL A 296 6.46 11.74 21.16
N LEU A 297 7.66 11.59 20.59
CA LEU A 297 8.14 10.36 19.97
C LEU A 297 8.18 9.19 20.96
N LYS A 298 8.80 9.41 22.13
CA LYS A 298 8.94 8.36 23.15
C LYS A 298 7.57 7.84 23.55
N GLU A 299 6.61 8.72 23.84
CA GLU A 299 5.26 8.30 24.19
C GLU A 299 4.57 7.49 23.10
N ALA A 300 4.73 7.86 21.82
CA ALA A 300 4.15 7.11 20.70
C ALA A 300 4.72 5.69 20.59
N ILE A 301 6.04 5.53 20.75
CA ILE A 301 6.70 4.21 20.72
C ILE A 301 6.18 3.33 21.86
N HIS A 302 6.07 3.87 23.08
CA HIS A 302 5.58 3.15 24.24
C HIS A 302 4.15 2.65 24.03
N GLU A 303 3.25 3.52 23.54
CA GLU A 303 1.86 3.15 23.26
C GLU A 303 1.76 2.03 22.23
N LEU A 304 2.57 2.09 21.16
CA LEU A 304 2.60 1.06 20.13
C LEU A 304 3.10 -0.30 20.68
N LEU A 305 4.19 -0.28 21.45
CA LEU A 305 4.77 -1.50 22.04
C LEU A 305 3.85 -2.13 23.09
N ILE A 306 3.27 -1.31 23.97
CA ILE A 306 2.33 -1.78 24.99
C ILE A 306 1.10 -2.40 24.34
N ASN A 307 0.53 -1.76 23.31
CA ASN A 307 -0.58 -2.35 22.57
C ASN A 307 -0.19 -3.68 21.91
N ALA A 308 1.01 -3.75 21.31
CA ALA A 308 1.50 -4.99 20.70
C ALA A 308 1.64 -6.13 21.71
N MET A 309 2.16 -5.89 22.92
CA MET A 309 2.29 -6.89 24.00
C MET A 309 0.93 -7.28 24.58
N LYS A 310 0.09 -6.27 24.85
CA LYS A 310 -1.22 -6.45 25.45
C LYS A 310 -2.18 -7.24 24.57
N PHE A 311 -2.18 -7.01 23.27
CA PHE A 311 -3.10 -7.69 22.33
C PHE A 311 -2.50 -8.93 21.67
N SER A 312 -1.32 -9.38 22.11
CA SER A 312 -0.69 -10.60 21.60
C SER A 312 -0.79 -11.79 22.56
N LYS A 313 -0.61 -12.98 21.99
CA LYS A 313 -0.63 -14.25 22.75
C LYS A 313 0.51 -14.34 23.77
N PRO A 314 0.31 -15.02 24.91
CA PRO A 314 1.40 -15.36 25.82
C PRO A 314 2.46 -16.22 25.13
N SER A 315 3.73 -16.05 25.52
CA SER A 315 4.88 -16.77 24.94
C SER A 315 5.07 -16.60 23.43
N SER A 316 4.54 -15.50 22.86
CA SER A 316 4.76 -15.12 21.45
C SER A 316 5.87 -14.07 21.33
N SER A 317 6.33 -13.88 20.10
CA SER A 317 7.31 -12.84 19.77
C SER A 317 6.64 -11.61 19.19
N VAL A 318 7.03 -10.44 19.69
CA VAL A 318 6.73 -9.14 19.07
C VAL A 318 7.96 -8.74 18.26
N LEU A 319 7.80 -8.68 16.94
CA LEU A 319 8.85 -8.29 16.00
C LEU A 319 8.75 -6.80 15.71
N ILE A 320 9.85 -6.08 15.88
CA ILE A 320 9.98 -4.67 15.56
C ILE A 320 10.90 -4.58 14.34
N LEU A 321 10.31 -4.25 13.20
CA LEU A 321 11.00 -4.15 11.92
C LEU A 321 11.26 -2.68 11.60
N PHE A 322 12.50 -2.40 11.21
CA PHE A 322 12.98 -1.06 10.96
C PHE A 322 13.66 -1.06 9.58
N LYS A 323 13.01 -0.44 8.60
CA LYS A 323 13.40 -0.54 7.18
C LYS A 323 13.48 0.85 6.54
N PRO A 324 14.68 1.42 6.42
CA PRO A 324 14.83 2.73 5.78
C PRO A 324 14.79 2.58 4.25
N LEU A 325 13.72 3.05 3.63
CA LEU A 325 13.50 3.08 2.17
C LEU A 325 14.07 4.38 1.56
N VAL A 326 13.90 4.58 0.25
CA VAL A 326 14.49 5.73 -0.47
C VAL A 326 14.01 7.08 0.08
N GLU A 327 12.70 7.23 0.32
CA GLU A 327 12.09 8.51 0.77
C GLU A 327 11.40 8.41 2.13
N THR A 328 11.28 7.20 2.68
CA THR A 328 10.54 6.96 3.91
C THR A 328 11.24 5.94 4.80
N LEU A 329 11.09 6.09 6.09
CA LEU A 329 11.43 5.09 7.08
C LEU A 329 10.16 4.30 7.40
N GLU A 330 10.20 3.00 7.15
CA GLU A 330 9.15 2.08 7.55
C GLU A 330 9.50 1.48 8.92
N PHE A 331 8.65 1.71 9.91
CA PHE A 331 8.73 1.15 11.25
C PHE A 331 7.47 0.32 11.51
N SER A 332 7.62 -1.00 11.59
CA SER A 332 6.52 -1.97 11.65
C SER A 332 6.63 -2.81 12.92
N ILE A 333 5.53 -2.95 13.66
CA ILE A 333 5.44 -3.85 14.80
C ILE A 333 4.50 -5.00 14.44
N VAL A 334 5.04 -6.21 14.43
CA VAL A 334 4.34 -7.42 14.02
C VAL A 334 4.20 -8.33 15.23
N SER A 335 2.96 -8.68 15.59
CA SER A 335 2.68 -9.55 16.74
C SER A 335 1.61 -10.60 16.43
N GLU A 336 1.60 -11.69 17.18
CA GLU A 336 0.58 -12.73 17.08
C GLU A 336 -0.66 -12.34 17.88
N PRO A 337 -1.82 -12.08 17.25
CA PRO A 337 -2.98 -11.59 17.95
C PRO A 337 -3.56 -12.62 18.91
N LEU A 338 -4.01 -12.13 20.06
CA LEU A 338 -4.89 -12.85 20.98
C LEU A 338 -6.33 -12.78 20.45
N GLU A 339 -7.05 -13.90 20.48
CA GLU A 339 -8.47 -13.91 20.15
C GLU A 339 -9.27 -13.26 21.28
N MET A 340 -10.08 -12.25 20.96
CA MET A 340 -10.93 -11.53 21.91
C MET A 340 -12.36 -11.53 21.42
N GLU A 341 -13.29 -12.09 22.20
CA GLU A 341 -14.72 -12.11 21.90
C GLU A 341 -15.05 -12.67 20.49
N GLY A 342 -14.29 -13.67 20.03
CA GLY A 342 -14.46 -14.30 18.72
C GLY A 342 -13.79 -13.54 17.55
N VAL A 343 -13.06 -12.47 17.83
CA VAL A 343 -12.30 -11.70 16.85
C VAL A 343 -10.81 -11.98 17.00
N LEU A 344 -10.16 -12.39 15.90
CA LEU A 344 -8.73 -12.64 15.83
C LEU A 344 -8.04 -11.57 14.97
N GLY A 345 -7.21 -10.75 15.60
CA GLY A 345 -6.49 -9.65 14.94
C GLY A 345 -7.38 -8.43 14.68
N VAL A 346 -7.05 -7.67 13.63
CA VAL A 346 -7.80 -6.47 13.22
C VAL A 346 -8.66 -6.84 12.01
N PRO A 347 -9.99 -6.93 12.11
CA PRO A 347 -10.83 -7.22 10.95
C PRO A 347 -10.71 -6.10 9.90
N GLU A 348 -10.81 -6.44 8.62
CA GLU A 348 -10.70 -5.48 7.50
C GLU A 348 -11.66 -4.29 7.63
N SER A 349 -12.87 -4.51 8.16
CA SER A 349 -13.86 -3.46 8.40
C SER A 349 -13.47 -2.44 9.49
N HIS A 350 -12.43 -2.73 10.28
CA HIS A 350 -12.02 -1.95 11.45
C HIS A 350 -10.59 -1.41 11.37
N GLU A 351 -9.85 -1.65 10.29
CA GLU A 351 -8.46 -1.19 10.11
C GLU A 351 -8.27 0.33 10.26
N THR A 352 -9.29 1.12 9.90
CA THR A 352 -9.30 2.57 10.13
C THR A 352 -9.89 2.95 11.48
N ALA A 353 -10.89 2.18 11.95
CA ALA A 353 -11.61 2.44 13.19
C ALA A 353 -10.72 2.32 14.43
N VAL A 354 -9.68 1.47 14.41
CA VAL A 354 -8.73 1.32 15.52
C VAL A 354 -7.98 2.60 15.89
N PHE A 355 -7.95 3.59 15.00
CA PHE A 355 -7.35 4.91 15.27
C PHE A 355 -8.39 5.96 15.71
N GLU A 356 -9.69 5.64 15.65
CA GLU A 356 -10.74 6.55 16.09
C GLU A 356 -10.77 6.65 17.63
N PRO A 357 -11.02 7.85 18.18
CA PRO A 357 -11.08 8.05 19.62
C PRO A 357 -12.11 7.12 20.24
N PHE A 358 -11.68 6.44 21.31
CA PHE A 358 -12.51 5.56 22.14
C PHE A 358 -12.98 4.26 21.47
N TYR A 359 -12.52 3.99 20.26
CA TYR A 359 -12.85 2.75 19.58
C TYR A 359 -12.02 1.58 20.15
N ARG A 360 -12.66 0.42 20.33
CA ARG A 360 -12.04 -0.82 20.81
C ARG A 360 -12.70 -2.03 20.16
N VAL A 361 -11.90 -3.05 19.88
CA VAL A 361 -12.37 -4.33 19.32
C VAL A 361 -12.99 -5.24 20.40
N GLY A 362 -12.51 -5.18 21.66
CA GLY A 362 -13.03 -5.98 22.78
C GLY A 362 -13.21 -5.16 24.07
N LYS A 363 -14.09 -5.64 24.96
CA LYS A 363 -14.48 -4.94 26.21
C LYS A 363 -13.59 -5.28 27.42
N THR A 364 -12.80 -6.33 27.31
CA THR A 364 -11.90 -6.81 28.38
C THR A 364 -10.62 -5.98 28.44
N VAL A 365 -10.22 -5.60 29.66
CA VAL A 365 -9.03 -4.80 29.96
C VAL A 365 -8.01 -5.71 30.66
N ASP A 366 -6.74 -5.63 30.25
CA ASP A 366 -5.64 -6.26 30.97
C ASP A 366 -4.97 -5.19 31.84
N GLU A 367 -5.42 -5.09 33.10
CA GLU A 367 -5.01 -4.03 34.05
C GLU A 367 -3.52 -4.12 34.44
N ARG A 368 -2.86 -5.26 34.16
CA ARG A 368 -1.44 -5.50 34.50
C ARG A 368 -0.47 -4.61 33.73
N TYR A 369 -0.89 -4.04 32.60
CA TYR A 369 -0.06 -3.13 31.80
C TYR A 369 -0.08 -1.68 32.30
N GLY A 370 -0.82 -1.37 33.38
CA GLY A 370 -0.83 -0.03 33.99
C GLY A 370 -1.28 1.11 33.06
N THR A 371 -1.85 0.78 31.91
CA THR A 371 -2.27 1.74 30.88
C THR A 371 -3.76 2.00 30.95
N LEU A 372 -4.11 3.25 30.64
CA LEU A 372 -5.48 3.72 30.67
C LEU A 372 -6.20 3.35 29.38
N ASP A 373 -7.07 2.37 29.52
CA ASP A 373 -7.66 1.62 28.43
C ASP A 373 -8.86 2.32 27.76
N TYR A 374 -8.78 3.64 27.59
CA TYR A 374 -9.89 4.43 27.04
C TYR A 374 -9.99 4.41 25.51
N GLY A 375 -9.14 3.64 24.81
CA GLY A 375 -9.12 3.65 23.34
C GLY A 375 -8.60 4.97 22.75
N LEU A 376 -7.73 5.68 23.49
CA LEU A 376 -7.11 6.94 23.07
C LEU A 376 -5.66 6.79 22.61
N GLY A 377 -4.98 5.69 22.97
CA GLY A 377 -3.55 5.48 22.65
C GLY A 377 -3.28 5.45 21.15
N MET A 378 -4.03 4.63 20.39
CA MET A 378 -3.87 4.55 18.93
C MET A 378 -4.24 5.85 18.21
N THR A 379 -5.25 6.58 18.70
CA THR A 379 -5.59 7.92 18.20
C THR A 379 -4.44 8.90 18.44
N PHE A 380 -3.84 8.88 19.63
CA PHE A 380 -2.70 9.73 19.96
C PHE A 380 -1.53 9.45 19.02
N VAL A 381 -1.17 8.17 18.83
CA VAL A 381 -0.12 7.77 17.89
C VAL A 381 -0.42 8.25 16.47
N ASP A 382 -1.65 8.05 15.97
CA ASP A 382 -2.05 8.54 14.63
C ASP A 382 -1.85 10.05 14.49
N LYS A 383 -2.27 10.83 15.49
CA LYS A 383 -2.07 12.29 15.46
C LYS A 383 -0.61 12.69 15.47
N ILE A 384 0.21 12.02 16.28
CA ILE A 384 1.65 12.28 16.34
C ILE A 384 2.28 11.98 14.98
N VAL A 385 2.09 10.76 14.47
CA VAL A 385 2.68 10.33 13.21
C VAL A 385 2.28 11.27 12.07
N ARG A 386 1.00 11.69 11.99
CA ARG A 386 0.53 12.67 11.00
C ARG A 386 1.14 14.06 11.18
N LYS A 387 1.29 14.54 12.42
CA LYS A 387 1.92 15.84 12.72
C LYS A 387 3.38 15.87 12.25
N HIS A 388 4.04 14.72 12.21
CA HIS A 388 5.39 14.53 11.69
C HIS A 388 5.44 14.21 10.18
N GLY A 389 4.32 14.36 9.46
CA GLY A 389 4.24 14.11 8.01
C GLY A 389 4.22 12.62 7.64
N GLY A 390 4.06 11.73 8.62
CA GLY A 390 4.01 10.29 8.43
C GLY A 390 2.59 9.72 8.30
N ARG A 391 2.51 8.40 8.19
CA ARG A 391 1.27 7.61 8.16
C ARG A 391 1.35 6.42 9.09
N ILE A 392 0.22 5.99 9.63
CA ILE A 392 0.09 4.74 10.39
C ILE A 392 -1.03 3.88 9.81
N ARG A 393 -0.84 2.56 9.82
CA ARG A 393 -1.80 1.54 9.35
C ARG A 393 -1.74 0.34 10.28
N ALA A 394 -2.87 -0.33 10.47
CA ALA A 394 -2.96 -1.58 11.22
C ALA A 394 -3.73 -2.60 10.38
N PHE A 395 -3.11 -3.71 10.05
CA PHE A 395 -3.70 -4.72 9.16
C PHE A 395 -3.20 -6.13 9.50
N ASN A 396 -3.97 -7.13 9.10
CA ASN A 396 -3.60 -8.53 9.27
C ASN A 396 -2.65 -9.00 8.14
N VAL A 397 -1.59 -9.70 8.50
CA VAL A 397 -0.64 -10.34 7.57
C VAL A 397 -0.72 -11.86 7.77
N ARG A 398 -0.72 -12.61 6.67
CA ARG A 398 -0.66 -14.09 6.73
C ARG A 398 0.77 -14.56 6.54
N ASP A 399 1.35 -15.15 7.57
CA ASP A 399 2.68 -15.74 7.50
C ASP A 399 2.63 -17.06 6.69
N HIS A 400 3.26 -17.11 5.51
CA HIS A 400 3.35 -18.31 4.65
C HIS A 400 4.68 -19.06 4.84
N LEU A 401 5.54 -18.64 5.79
CA LEU A 401 6.89 -19.18 5.94
C LEU A 401 6.96 -20.47 6.77
N ASN A 402 5.85 -20.89 7.40
CA ASN A 402 5.77 -22.15 8.13
C ASN A 402 5.02 -23.21 7.31
N LEU A 403 5.76 -24.16 6.73
CA LEU A 403 5.25 -25.27 5.90
C LEU A 403 4.31 -26.25 6.65
N GLU A 404 4.18 -26.16 7.98
CA GLU A 404 3.40 -27.12 8.79
C GLU A 404 2.07 -26.60 9.35
N LYS A 405 1.77 -25.30 9.25
CA LYS A 405 0.49 -24.74 9.73
C LYS A 405 -0.07 -23.79 8.70
N SER A 406 -1.35 -23.96 8.36
CA SER A 406 -2.09 -22.97 7.57
C SER A 406 -1.84 -21.57 8.14
N GLY A 407 -1.48 -20.63 7.26
CA GLY A 407 -0.78 -19.40 7.62
C GLY A 407 -1.31 -18.71 8.88
N GLN A 408 -0.44 -18.56 9.87
CA GLN A 408 -0.79 -17.85 11.11
C GLN A 408 -1.03 -16.38 10.78
N ILE A 409 -2.18 -15.87 11.24
CA ILE A 409 -2.50 -14.44 11.17
C ILE A 409 -1.59 -13.72 12.17
N ARG A 410 -0.88 -12.71 11.70
CA ARG A 410 -0.16 -11.73 12.53
C ARG A 410 -0.80 -10.37 12.31
N VAL A 411 -0.78 -9.52 13.33
CA VAL A 411 -1.17 -8.11 13.19
C VAL A 411 0.09 -7.32 12.93
N ASN A 412 0.08 -6.49 11.89
CA ASN A 412 1.13 -5.52 11.62
C ASN A 412 0.59 -4.10 11.86
N VAL A 413 1.23 -3.38 12.78
CA VAL A 413 1.05 -1.94 12.93
C VAL A 413 2.25 -1.26 12.29
N GLN A 414 2.03 -0.68 11.12
CA GLN A 414 3.05 -0.08 10.28
C GLN A 414 2.96 1.43 10.33
N THR A 415 4.09 2.07 10.62
CA THR A 415 4.27 3.52 10.50
C THR A 415 5.27 3.84 9.39
N GLU A 416 4.99 4.89 8.66
CA GLU A 416 5.86 5.43 7.62
C GLU A 416 6.18 6.88 7.96
N LEU A 417 7.46 7.20 8.13
CA LEU A 417 7.94 8.55 8.40
C LEU A 417 8.75 9.06 7.20
N PRO A 418 8.63 10.33 6.81
CA PRO A 418 9.42 10.88 5.72
C PRO A 418 10.91 10.94 6.09
N LEU A 419 11.77 10.51 5.15
CA LEU A 419 13.21 10.63 5.28
C LEU A 419 13.74 11.85 4.53
N VAL A 420 14.77 12.43 5.12
CA VAL A 420 15.50 13.59 4.64
C VAL A 420 16.97 13.21 4.56
N HIS A 421 17.64 13.54 3.47
CA HIS A 421 19.09 13.39 3.39
C HIS A 421 19.81 14.56 4.05
N GLU A 422 21.00 14.29 4.62
CA GLU A 422 21.84 15.30 5.26
C GLU A 422 22.02 16.58 4.42
N ARG A 423 22.30 16.41 3.12
CA ARG A 423 22.47 17.49 2.13
C ARG A 423 21.27 18.43 1.98
N ASP A 424 20.10 18.00 2.44
CA ASP A 424 18.83 18.69 2.28
C ASP A 424 18.35 19.35 3.59
N LEU A 425 19.02 19.10 4.72
CA LEU A 425 18.66 19.63 6.03
C LEU A 425 18.64 21.17 6.10
N ASP A 426 19.65 21.83 5.51
CA ASP A 426 19.80 23.29 5.55
C ASP A 426 18.73 24.05 4.75
N GLN A 427 18.01 23.34 3.87
CA GLN A 427 16.98 23.94 3.03
C GLN A 427 15.56 23.70 3.58
N ILE A 428 15.41 22.91 4.64
CA ILE A 428 14.09 22.53 5.17
C ILE A 428 13.51 23.59 6.09
N ASN A 429 12.29 24.02 5.77
CA ASN A 429 11.53 24.89 6.63
C ASN A 429 10.95 24.07 7.79
N LEU A 430 11.61 24.14 8.94
CA LEU A 430 11.29 23.39 10.18
C LEU A 430 9.89 23.70 10.74
N GLN A 431 9.24 24.77 10.29
CA GLN A 431 7.86 25.11 10.69
C GLN A 431 6.80 24.37 9.87
N ASN A 432 7.15 23.79 8.72
CA ASN A 432 6.22 23.10 7.83
C ASN A 432 6.94 22.05 6.96
N PRO A 433 7.30 20.87 7.51
CA PRO A 433 8.18 19.90 6.86
C PRO A 433 7.61 19.33 5.54
N GLY A 434 6.30 19.40 5.34
CA GLY A 434 5.62 18.97 4.11
C GLY A 434 5.68 19.95 2.94
N GLN A 435 6.07 21.21 3.17
CA GLN A 435 6.04 22.29 2.17
C GLN A 435 7.38 22.45 1.43
N THR A 436 8.50 22.14 2.08
CA THR A 436 9.84 22.40 1.53
C THR A 436 10.18 21.56 0.30
N VAL A 437 9.53 20.41 0.13
CA VAL A 437 9.72 19.55 -1.07
C VAL A 437 8.96 20.11 -2.29
N LEU A 438 7.84 20.83 -2.07
CA LEU A 438 7.03 21.44 -3.14
C LEU A 438 7.58 22.77 -3.67
N GLU A 439 8.24 23.55 -2.82
CA GLU A 439 8.84 24.83 -3.23
C GLU A 439 10.10 24.64 -4.09
N ARG A 440 10.81 23.50 -3.93
CA ARG A 440 11.94 23.14 -4.80
C ARG A 440 11.52 22.79 -6.23
N GLU A 441 10.37 22.15 -6.42
CA GLU A 441 9.86 21.82 -7.77
C GLU A 441 9.37 23.08 -8.51
N THR A 442 8.78 24.05 -7.80
CA THR A 442 8.35 25.33 -8.40
C THR A 442 9.51 26.28 -8.69
N ALA A 443 10.56 26.29 -7.86
CA ALA A 443 11.76 27.09 -8.12
C ALA A 443 12.63 26.52 -9.27
N ALA A 444 12.64 25.20 -9.46
CA ALA A 444 13.34 24.56 -10.59
C ALA A 444 12.56 24.68 -11.91
N ALA A 445 11.22 24.65 -11.86
CA ALA A 445 10.36 24.87 -13.04
C ALA A 445 10.30 26.32 -13.52
N GLY A 446 10.71 27.30 -12.68
CA GLY A 446 10.76 28.72 -13.03
C GLY A 446 12.07 29.20 -13.68
N LYS A 447 13.02 28.30 -13.96
CA LYS A 447 14.33 28.64 -14.56
C LYS A 447 14.72 27.77 -15.77
N SER A 448 13.76 27.09 -16.40
CA SER A 448 13.95 26.46 -17.71
C SER A 448 13.17 27.17 -18.80
#